data_AF-A0A7J4R1S1-F1
#
_entry.id   AF-A0A7J4R1S1-F1
#
_cell.length_a   1.000
_cell.length_b   1.000
_cell.length_c   1.000
_cell.angle_alpha   90.00
_cell.angle_beta   90.00
_cell.angle_gamma   90.00
#
_symmetry.space_group_name_H-M   'P 1'
#
loop_
_entity.id
_entity.type
_entity.pdbx_description
1 polymer ?
#
loop_
_entity_poly.entity_id
_entity_poly.type
_entity_poly.pdbx_seq_one_letter_code
_entity_poly.pdbx_strand_id
1 'polypeptide(L)'
;PVPDSGRISAIQMANTLNVTYREGFVKNRYVGRTFIMPGQEMRMKSVRRKLNAIPREFEGKNVLLVDDSIVRGTTSEQIIDMAREVGASKVYFASAAPPVRHPNVYGIDMPAVDEFIA
;
A
#
# COMPACT_ATOMS: atom_id res chain seq x y z
N PRO A 1 -8.07 -0.79 3.50
CA PRO A 1 -7.76 -0.54 2.07
C PRO A 1 -6.51 0.32 1.94
N VAL A 2 -5.73 0.12 0.89
CA VAL A 2 -4.77 1.13 0.40
C VAL A 2 -5.54 2.08 -0.53
N PRO A 3 -5.69 3.36 -0.19
CA PRO A 3 -6.53 4.28 -0.95
C PRO A 3 -5.84 4.82 -2.22
N ASP A 4 -6.57 5.15 -3.29
CA ASP A 4 -8.04 5.10 -3.40
C ASP A 4 -8.54 3.83 -4.11
N SER A 5 -7.71 3.21 -4.95
CA SER A 5 -8.07 2.08 -5.82
C SER A 5 -8.47 0.84 -5.04
N GLY A 6 -7.80 0.55 -3.92
CA GLY A 6 -8.09 -0.61 -3.09
C GLY A 6 -9.43 -0.54 -2.32
N ARG A 7 -10.14 0.59 -2.30
CA ARG A 7 -11.38 0.75 -1.51
C ARG A 7 -12.48 -0.22 -1.93
N ILE A 8 -12.76 -0.31 -3.23
CA ILE A 8 -13.88 -1.10 -3.74
C ILE A 8 -13.66 -2.60 -3.44
N SER A 9 -12.46 -3.09 -3.75
CA SER A 9 -12.07 -4.48 -3.45
C SER A 9 -12.12 -4.76 -1.95
N ALA A 10 -11.65 -3.83 -1.11
CA ALA A 10 -11.65 -4.00 0.33
C ALA A 10 -13.06 -4.02 0.94
N ILE A 11 -13.98 -3.16 0.47
CA ILE A 11 -15.37 -3.14 0.95
C ILE A 11 -16.02 -4.50 0.69
N GLN A 12 -15.90 -5.01 -0.53
CA GLN A 12 -16.53 -6.27 -0.88
C GLN A 12 -15.89 -7.47 -0.16
N MET A 13 -14.57 -7.44 0.01
CA MET A 13 -13.85 -8.46 0.79
C MET A 13 -14.26 -8.43 2.26
N ALA A 14 -14.40 -7.26 2.86
CA ALA A 14 -14.85 -7.11 4.24
C ALA A 14 -16.27 -7.66 4.44
N ASN A 15 -17.19 -7.36 3.53
CA ASN A 15 -18.56 -7.89 3.53
C ASN A 15 -18.56 -9.42 3.41
N THR A 16 -17.75 -9.98 2.51
CA THR A 16 -17.68 -11.44 2.26
C THR A 16 -17.09 -12.19 3.46
N LEU A 17 -16.06 -11.63 4.09
CA LEU A 17 -15.40 -12.22 5.26
C LEU A 17 -16.14 -11.91 6.58
N ASN A 18 -17.22 -11.12 6.53
CA ASN A 18 -17.96 -10.62 7.69
C ASN A 18 -17.04 -9.95 8.73
N VAL A 19 -16.15 -9.07 8.25
CA VAL A 19 -15.25 -8.27 9.09
C VAL A 19 -15.52 -6.78 8.89
N THR A 20 -15.16 -5.98 9.89
CA THR A 20 -15.40 -4.53 9.86
C THR A 20 -14.50 -3.83 8.84
N TYR A 21 -15.11 -3.15 7.87
CA TYR A 21 -14.39 -2.21 7.00
C TYR A 21 -14.02 -0.93 7.74
N ARG A 22 -12.76 -0.49 7.63
CA ARG A 22 -12.27 0.78 8.20
C ARG A 22 -11.29 1.47 7.26
N GLU A 23 -11.39 2.79 7.17
CA GLU A 23 -10.38 3.64 6.53
C GLU A 23 -9.20 3.80 7.51
N GLY A 24 -8.24 2.88 7.47
CA GLY A 24 -7.01 2.99 8.28
C GLY A 24 -5.96 3.93 7.68
N PHE A 25 -5.91 4.01 6.35
CA PHE A 25 -4.98 4.88 5.64
C PHE A 25 -5.72 6.05 4.99
N VAL A 26 -5.12 7.24 5.05
CA VAL A 26 -5.59 8.44 4.37
C VAL A 26 -4.55 8.85 3.33
N LYS A 27 -4.99 8.98 2.08
CA LYS A 27 -4.13 9.49 1.01
C LYS A 27 -4.00 11.00 1.12
N ASN A 28 -2.76 11.47 1.08
CA ASN A 28 -2.47 12.89 1.00
C ASN A 28 -2.85 13.39 -0.39
N ARG A 29 -3.88 14.23 -0.49
CA ARG A 29 -4.35 14.79 -1.76
C ARG A 29 -3.33 15.71 -2.41
N TYR A 30 -2.48 16.35 -1.60
CA TYR A 30 -1.47 17.29 -2.04
C TYR A 30 -0.09 16.71 -1.76
N VAL A 31 0.48 16.04 -2.76
CA VAL A 31 1.86 15.53 -2.70
C VAL A 31 2.73 16.43 -3.57
N GLY A 32 3.54 17.27 -2.92
CA GLY A 32 4.50 18.13 -3.62
C GLY A 32 5.66 17.34 -4.23
N ARG A 33 6.21 17.84 -5.35
CA ARG A 33 7.50 17.35 -5.87
C ARG A 33 8.59 17.76 -4.89
N THR A 34 9.52 16.86 -4.62
CA THR A 34 10.65 17.15 -3.74
C THR A 34 11.86 17.52 -4.57
N PHE A 35 12.39 18.73 -4.37
CA PHE A 35 13.69 19.15 -4.92
C PHE A 35 14.84 18.31 -4.33
N ILE A 36 16.06 18.52 -4.84
CA ILE A 36 17.29 17.86 -4.36
C ILE A 36 17.34 17.98 -2.84
N MET A 37 17.10 16.86 -2.14
CA MET A 37 17.15 16.80 -0.68
C MET A 37 18.57 16.44 -0.25
N PRO A 38 19.17 17.14 0.72
CA PRO A 38 20.44 16.72 1.30
C PRO A 38 20.21 15.45 2.12
N GLY A 39 20.80 14.34 1.69
CA GLY A 39 20.76 13.05 2.37
C GLY A 39 19.84 12.00 1.73
N GLN A 40 20.38 10.79 1.51
CA GLN A 40 19.67 9.65 0.92
C GLN A 40 18.56 9.10 1.86
N GLU A 41 18.77 9.15 3.18
CA GLU A 41 17.81 8.65 4.18
C GLU A 41 16.46 9.38 4.16
N MET A 42 16.46 10.71 3.97
CA MET A 42 15.21 11.48 3.88
C MET A 42 14.38 11.14 2.62
N ARG A 43 14.99 10.50 1.62
CA ARG A 43 14.30 10.07 0.40
C ARG A 43 13.54 8.75 0.59
N MET A 44 13.95 7.91 1.55
CA MET A 44 13.40 6.55 1.71
C MET A 44 11.99 6.53 2.32
N LYS A 45 11.59 7.55 3.09
CA LYS A 45 10.21 7.66 3.62
C LYS A 45 9.22 8.26 2.59
N SER A 46 9.30 7.78 1.34
CA SER A 46 8.46 8.26 0.24
C SER A 46 6.99 7.91 0.41
N VAL A 47 6.65 6.75 1.01
CA VAL A 47 5.25 6.36 1.21
C VAL A 47 4.56 7.19 2.30
N ARG A 48 5.26 7.59 3.38
CA ARG A 48 4.70 8.50 4.39
C ARG A 48 4.31 9.88 3.83
N ARG A 49 4.90 10.29 2.71
CA ARG A 49 4.46 11.51 2.00
C ARG A 49 3.14 11.30 1.26
N LYS A 50 2.88 10.08 0.81
CA LYS A 50 1.68 9.74 0.02
C LYS A 50 0.51 9.30 0.91
N LEU A 51 0.79 8.62 2.02
CA LEU A 51 -0.19 8.00 2.89
C LEU A 51 0.08 8.37 4.35
N ASN A 52 -0.98 8.51 5.11
CA ASN A 52 -0.95 8.64 6.57
C ASN A 52 -1.76 7.50 7.19
N ALA A 53 -1.22 6.85 8.22
CA ALA A 53 -1.92 5.83 8.99
C ALA A 53 -2.65 6.48 10.18
N ILE A 54 -3.87 6.05 10.47
CA ILE A 54 -4.63 6.48 11.65
C ILE A 54 -4.38 5.47 12.79
N PRO A 55 -3.58 5.80 13.82
CA PRO A 55 -3.11 4.80 14.79
C PRO A 55 -4.22 4.00 15.46
N ARG A 56 -5.31 4.67 15.86
CA ARG A 56 -6.48 4.06 16.50
C ARG A 56 -7.15 2.96 15.65
N GLU A 57 -6.96 2.98 14.34
CA GLU A 57 -7.49 1.95 13.45
C GLU A 57 -6.66 0.67 13.45
N PHE A 58 -5.37 0.74 13.83
CA PHE A 58 -4.43 -0.37 13.77
C PHE A 58 -4.04 -0.94 15.14
N GLU A 59 -3.98 -0.10 16.18
CA GLU A 59 -3.45 -0.44 17.49
C GLU A 59 -4.09 -1.71 18.08
N GLY A 60 -3.27 -2.73 18.33
CA GLY A 60 -3.66 -4.01 18.93
C GLY A 60 -4.49 -4.92 18.03
N LYS A 61 -4.66 -4.59 16.74
CA LYS A 61 -5.53 -5.36 15.82
C LYS A 61 -4.74 -6.21 14.85
N ASN A 62 -5.36 -7.33 14.46
CA ASN A 62 -4.96 -8.08 13.27
C ASN A 62 -5.66 -7.43 12.06
N VAL A 63 -4.88 -6.91 11.12
CA VAL A 63 -5.39 -6.13 10.00
C VAL A 63 -5.16 -6.83 8.67
N LEU A 64 -6.12 -6.72 7.77
CA LEU A 64 -5.99 -7.12 6.37
C LEU A 64 -5.94 -5.87 5.50
N LEU A 65 -4.80 -5.64 4.88
CA LEU A 65 -4.58 -4.60 3.89
C LEU A 65 -4.96 -5.14 2.52
N VAL A 66 -5.62 -4.32 1.72
CA VAL A 66 -6.08 -4.68 0.38
C VAL A 66 -5.64 -3.56 -0.57
N ASP A 67 -4.90 -3.94 -1.59
CA ASP A 67 -4.37 -3.04 -2.63
C ASP A 67 -4.75 -3.57 -4.01
N ASP A 68 -4.63 -2.72 -5.03
CA ASP A 68 -5.00 -3.10 -6.40
C ASP A 68 -4.06 -4.16 -6.99
N SER A 69 -2.74 -4.01 -6.76
CA SER A 69 -1.71 -4.80 -7.40
C SER A 69 -0.39 -4.73 -6.62
N ILE A 70 0.48 -5.71 -6.84
CA ILE A 70 1.86 -5.71 -6.35
C ILE A 70 2.78 -5.83 -7.56
N VAL A 71 3.62 -4.82 -7.77
CA VAL A 71 4.55 -4.75 -8.92
C VAL A 71 5.99 -4.99 -8.44
N ARG A 72 6.63 -3.95 -7.87
CA ARG A 72 8.00 -4.02 -7.33
C ARG A 72 8.05 -4.46 -5.85
N GLY A 73 6.91 -4.53 -5.17
CA GLY A 73 6.80 -4.85 -3.74
C GLY A 73 7.25 -3.77 -2.75
N THR A 74 8.17 -2.87 -3.14
CA THR A 74 8.74 -1.84 -2.25
C THR A 74 7.70 -0.92 -1.60
N THR A 75 6.63 -0.58 -2.32
CA THR A 75 5.53 0.24 -1.76
C THR A 75 4.70 -0.57 -0.75
N SER A 76 4.39 -1.83 -1.08
CA SER A 76 3.63 -2.72 -0.21
C SER A 76 4.39 -2.99 1.10
N GLU A 77 5.71 -3.21 1.02
CA GLU A 77 6.59 -3.36 2.17
C GLU A 77 6.52 -2.13 3.09
N GLN A 78 6.70 -0.93 2.54
CA GLN A 78 6.62 0.32 3.33
C GLN A 78 5.23 0.53 3.95
N ILE A 79 4.15 0.15 3.27
CA ILE A 79 2.78 0.24 3.80
C ILE A 79 2.59 -0.73 4.98
N ILE A 80 3.11 -1.96 4.86
CA ILE A 80 3.06 -2.96 5.93
C ILE A 80 3.82 -2.44 7.16
N ASP A 81 5.02 -1.89 6.96
CA ASP A 81 5.81 -1.33 8.03
C ASP A 81 5.11 -0.14 8.69
N MET A 82 4.50 0.75 7.91
CA MET A 82 3.69 1.84 8.46
C MET A 82 2.54 1.35 9.35
N ALA A 83 1.86 0.25 8.98
CA ALA A 83 0.81 -0.34 9.80
C ALA A 83 1.36 -0.93 11.12
N ARG A 84 2.52 -1.60 11.06
CA ARG A 84 3.20 -2.15 12.24
C ARG A 84 3.68 -1.04 13.17
N GLU A 85 4.27 0.02 12.62
CA GLU A 85 4.76 1.18 13.37
C GLU A 85 3.68 1.86 14.20
N VAL A 86 2.43 1.87 13.73
CA VAL A 86 1.28 2.44 14.47
C VAL A 86 0.54 1.42 15.35
N GLY A 87 1.11 0.22 15.53
CA GLY A 87 0.66 -0.74 16.54
C GLY A 87 -0.18 -1.91 16.05
N ALA A 88 -0.20 -2.21 14.74
CA ALA A 88 -0.86 -3.43 14.25
C ALA A 88 -0.18 -4.71 14.77
N SER A 89 -0.96 -5.67 15.29
CA SER A 89 -0.44 -6.92 15.86
C SER A 89 -0.04 -7.94 14.78
N LYS A 90 -0.90 -8.12 13.77
CA LYS A 90 -0.60 -8.90 12.57
C LYS A 90 -1.06 -8.12 11.35
N VAL A 91 -0.27 -8.16 10.29
CA VAL A 91 -0.59 -7.48 9.04
C VAL A 91 -0.63 -8.52 7.93
N TYR A 92 -1.82 -8.73 7.38
CA TYR A 92 -2.05 -9.51 6.17
C TYR A 92 -2.19 -8.55 4.98
N PHE A 93 -1.85 -9.02 3.79
CA PHE A 93 -1.92 -8.23 2.57
C PHE A 93 -2.58 -9.03 1.45
N ALA A 94 -3.55 -8.44 0.77
CA ALA A 94 -4.23 -9.02 -0.37
C ALA A 94 -4.12 -8.08 -1.59
N SER A 95 -3.78 -8.66 -2.73
CA SER A 95 -3.79 -7.99 -4.03
C SER A 95 -5.10 -8.30 -4.75
N ALA A 96 -5.75 -7.29 -5.32
CA ALA A 96 -6.92 -7.50 -6.17
C ALA A 96 -6.54 -8.08 -7.54
N ALA A 97 -5.32 -7.82 -8.00
CA ALA A 97 -4.76 -8.39 -9.22
C ALA A 97 -4.01 -9.71 -8.96
N PRO A 98 -3.95 -10.62 -9.94
CA PRO A 98 -3.02 -11.73 -9.95
C PRO A 98 -1.55 -11.27 -9.89
N PRO A 99 -0.60 -12.18 -9.59
CA PRO A 99 0.82 -11.85 -9.57
C PRO A 99 1.31 -11.27 -10.92
N VAL A 100 1.87 -10.04 -10.88
CA VAL A 100 2.40 -9.37 -12.07
C VAL A 100 3.82 -9.87 -12.33
N ARG A 101 3.99 -10.63 -13.42
CA ARG A 101 5.26 -11.31 -13.76
C ARG A 101 5.90 -10.88 -15.07
N HIS A 102 5.13 -10.19 -15.91
CA HIS A 102 5.54 -9.86 -17.28
C HIS A 102 5.19 -8.41 -17.57
N PRO A 103 6.04 -7.70 -18.32
CA PRO A 103 5.79 -6.32 -18.69
C PRO A 103 4.68 -6.25 -19.74
N ASN A 104 3.90 -5.18 -19.68
CA ASN A 104 2.93 -4.89 -20.72
C ASN A 104 3.63 -4.24 -21.92
N VAL A 105 3.52 -4.87 -23.10
CA VAL A 105 4.08 -4.34 -24.36
C VAL A 105 3.02 -3.66 -25.25
N TYR A 106 1.85 -3.38 -24.68
CA TYR A 106 0.68 -2.85 -25.40
C TYR A 106 0.29 -1.44 -24.94
N GLY A 107 1.19 -0.72 -24.27
CA GLY A 107 1.05 0.71 -23.97
C GLY A 107 0.88 1.09 -22.50
N ILE A 108 0.92 0.14 -21.56
CA ILE A 108 0.99 0.44 -20.12
C ILE A 108 2.45 0.45 -19.68
N ASP A 109 2.92 1.57 -19.14
CA ASP A 109 4.27 1.70 -18.59
C ASP A 109 4.47 0.71 -17.44
N MET A 110 5.49 -0.14 -17.56
CA MET A 110 5.84 -1.18 -16.60
C MET A 110 7.35 -1.27 -16.43
N PRO A 111 7.83 -1.67 -15.25
CA PRO A 111 9.25 -1.82 -15.00
C PRO A 111 9.86 -2.99 -15.80
N ALA A 112 11.18 -3.12 -15.75
CA ALA A 112 11.87 -4.25 -16.38
C ALA A 112 11.48 -5.58 -15.72
N VAL A 113 11.67 -6.70 -16.43
CA VAL A 113 11.19 -8.03 -16.00
C VAL A 113 11.79 -8.45 -14.66
N ASP A 114 13.05 -8.09 -14.43
CA ASP A 114 13.83 -8.35 -13.22
C ASP A 114 13.42 -7.48 -12.01
N GLU A 115 12.60 -6.45 -12.24
CA GLU A 115 12.10 -5.57 -11.18
C GLU A 115 10.72 -5.99 -10.63
N PHE A 116 10.08 -7.02 -11.20
CA PHE A 116 8.88 -7.62 -10.62
C PHE A 116 9.23 -8.54 -9.46
N ILE A 117 8.47 -8.46 -8.36
CA ILE A 117 8.73 -9.27 -7.15
C ILE A 117 8.17 -10.71 -7.21
N ALA A 118 7.33 -11.03 -8.21
CA ALA A 118 6.42 -12.18 -8.20
C ALA A 118 6.80 -13.35 -9.10
#